data_AF-A0A7W3SPC0-F1
#
_entry.id   AF-A0A7W3SPC0-F1
#
_cell.length_a   1.000
_cell.length_b   1.000
_cell.length_c   1.000
_cell.angle_alpha   90.00
_cell.angle_beta   90.00
_cell.angle_gamma   90.00
#
_symmetry.space_group_name_H-M   'P 1'
#
loop_
_entity.id
_entity.type
_entity.pdbx_description
1 polymer ?
#
loop_
_entity_poly.entity_id
_entity_poly.type
_entity_poly.pdbx_seq_one_letter_code
_entity_poly.pdbx_strand_id
1 'polypeptide(L)'
;MSETASKLVVVVLDGLRYDSARKFLGYMEHLVEQGEVTCYQVQSQLPSLSRPLYEVLLTGTPVARNGITANHIARLSHEQSVFHIAREAGLRTAAAAYHWVSELYNTAPFNPITDRHQHDASKPIQHGIFYFEDHYPDSHLFIDAEYLRTAFDPHFLYIHSMNIDDMGHKHGGESKQYEGSVRAIDGMLATLVPLWRSQGYHVIGYI
;
A
#
# COMPACT_ATOMS: atom_id res chain seq x y z
N MET A 1 -27.22 -11.99 -14.90
CA MET A 1 -26.33 -12.30 -13.77
C MET A 1 -25.50 -11.04 -13.54
N SER A 2 -25.61 -10.41 -12.37
CA SER A 2 -24.73 -9.29 -12.04
C SER A 2 -23.32 -9.84 -11.97
N GLU A 3 -22.44 -9.41 -12.86
CA GLU A 3 -21.02 -9.69 -12.75
C GLU A 3 -20.57 -9.12 -11.40
N THR A 4 -20.16 -9.99 -10.47
CA THR A 4 -19.65 -9.55 -9.17
C THR A 4 -18.36 -8.77 -9.43
N ALA A 5 -18.35 -7.47 -9.11
CA ALA A 5 -17.20 -6.62 -9.32
C ALA A 5 -15.94 -7.23 -8.69
N SER A 6 -14.88 -7.37 -9.49
CA SER A 6 -13.61 -7.96 -9.06
C SER A 6 -13.04 -7.21 -7.86
N LYS A 7 -12.53 -7.98 -6.89
CA LYS A 7 -11.91 -7.42 -5.69
C LYS A 7 -10.39 -7.46 -5.80
N LEU A 8 -9.73 -6.41 -5.32
CA LEU A 8 -8.29 -6.22 -5.44
C LEU A 8 -7.69 -5.79 -4.10
N VAL A 9 -6.63 -6.47 -3.67
CA VAL A 9 -5.70 -6.02 -2.64
C VAL A 9 -4.43 -5.53 -3.33
N VAL A 10 -4.01 -4.30 -3.03
CA VAL A 10 -2.71 -3.76 -3.42
C VAL A 10 -1.84 -3.62 -2.17
N VAL A 11 -0.66 -4.23 -2.18
CA VAL A 11 0.33 -4.12 -1.10
C VAL A 11 1.54 -3.34 -1.62
N VAL A 12 1.87 -2.23 -0.96
CA VAL A 12 3.07 -1.43 -1.23
C VAL A 12 4.04 -1.66 -0.09
N LEU A 13 5.23 -2.14 -0.45
CA LEU A 13 6.34 -2.38 0.47
C LEU A 13 7.35 -1.25 0.28
N ASP A 14 7.25 -0.19 1.08
CA ASP A 14 8.06 1.00 0.88
C ASP A 14 9.56 0.69 1.06
N GLY A 15 10.39 1.31 0.22
CA GLY A 15 11.84 1.10 0.21
C GLY A 15 12.30 -0.30 -0.18
N LEU A 16 11.39 -1.21 -0.56
CA LEU A 16 11.78 -2.52 -1.07
C LEU A 16 12.50 -2.33 -2.41
N ARG A 17 13.63 -3.03 -2.54
CA ARG A 17 14.39 -3.11 -3.78
C ARG A 17 14.05 -4.40 -4.50
N TYR A 18 13.93 -4.35 -5.81
CA TYR A 18 13.75 -5.52 -6.67
C TYR A 18 14.71 -6.67 -6.33
N ASP A 19 16.02 -6.42 -6.25
CA ASP A 19 16.99 -7.49 -5.97
C ASP A 19 16.87 -8.09 -4.57
N SER A 20 16.38 -7.31 -3.60
CA SER A 20 16.09 -7.78 -2.24
C SER A 20 14.80 -8.59 -2.20
N ALA A 21 13.77 -8.16 -2.92
CA ALA A 21 12.52 -8.90 -3.07
C ALA A 21 12.81 -10.31 -3.60
N ARG A 22 13.60 -10.40 -4.69
CA ARG A 22 14.00 -11.68 -5.31
C ARG A 22 14.82 -12.60 -4.39
N LYS A 23 15.51 -12.05 -3.38
CA LYS A 23 16.37 -12.83 -2.46
C LYS A 23 15.64 -13.24 -1.18
N PHE A 24 14.73 -12.40 -0.70
CA PHE A 24 14.27 -12.47 0.69
C PHE A 24 12.76 -12.65 0.85
N LEU A 25 11.95 -12.44 -0.20
CA LEU A 25 10.53 -12.82 -0.19
C LEU A 25 10.37 -14.31 -0.54
N GLY A 26 10.85 -15.20 0.33
CA GLY A 26 10.95 -16.63 0.07
C GLY A 26 9.64 -17.31 -0.33
N TYR A 27 8.54 -17.01 0.34
CA TYR A 27 7.22 -17.54 -0.02
C TYR A 27 6.71 -16.96 -1.33
N MET A 28 6.86 -15.65 -1.54
CA MET A 28 6.43 -15.02 -2.80
C MET A 28 7.26 -15.54 -3.98
N GLU A 29 8.56 -15.76 -3.80
CA GLU A 29 9.44 -16.38 -4.79
C GLU A 29 9.03 -17.83 -5.08
N HIS A 30 8.59 -18.59 -4.08
CA HIS A 30 8.03 -19.92 -4.31
C HIS A 30 6.78 -19.87 -5.19
N LEU A 31 5.87 -18.92 -4.95
CA LEU A 31 4.70 -18.72 -5.83
C LEU A 31 5.10 -18.35 -7.26
N VAL A 32 6.19 -17.59 -7.45
CA VAL A 32 6.74 -17.28 -8.77
C VAL A 32 7.30 -18.55 -9.43
N GLU A 33 8.06 -19.35 -8.70
CA GLU A 33 8.62 -20.62 -9.17
C GLU A 33 7.52 -21.61 -9.61
N GLN A 34 6.39 -21.64 -8.88
CA GLN A 34 5.22 -22.46 -9.25
C GLN A 34 4.38 -21.86 -10.39
N GLY A 35 4.72 -20.66 -10.89
CA GLY A 35 3.94 -19.97 -11.93
C GLY A 35 2.59 -19.45 -11.45
N GLU A 36 2.38 -19.35 -10.13
CA GLU A 36 1.12 -18.85 -9.55
C GLU A 36 1.03 -17.33 -9.52
N VAL A 37 2.17 -16.65 -9.47
CA VAL A 37 2.28 -15.19 -9.54
C VAL A 37 3.41 -14.80 -10.48
N THR A 38 3.38 -13.57 -10.99
CA THR A 38 4.46 -13.02 -11.80
C THR A 38 5.10 -11.85 -11.09
N CYS A 39 6.43 -11.78 -11.12
CA CYS A 39 7.21 -10.68 -10.59
C CYS A 39 7.80 -9.88 -11.75
N TYR A 40 7.63 -8.56 -11.72
CA TYR A 40 8.15 -7.65 -12.73
C TYR A 40 9.11 -6.66 -12.08
N GLN A 41 10.19 -6.34 -12.79
CA GLN A 41 11.04 -5.22 -12.41
C GLN A 41 10.37 -3.92 -12.86
N VAL A 42 10.05 -3.04 -11.91
CA VAL A 42 9.43 -1.73 -12.18
C VAL A 42 10.50 -0.64 -12.06
N GLN A 43 10.50 0.30 -13.00
CA GLN A 43 11.35 1.48 -12.91
C GLN A 43 10.63 2.58 -12.13
N SER A 44 11.21 2.99 -11.00
CA SER A 44 10.73 4.16 -10.25
C SER A 44 10.79 5.43 -11.09
N GLN A 45 9.80 6.30 -10.91
CA GLN A 45 9.91 7.67 -11.41
C GLN A 45 10.90 8.49 -10.54
N LEU A 46 11.38 9.61 -11.07
CA LEU A 46 12.16 10.60 -10.35
C LEU A 46 11.29 11.81 -9.93
N PRO A 47 11.52 12.37 -8.73
CA PRO A 47 12.45 11.90 -7.70
C PRO A 47 11.96 10.60 -7.04
N SER A 48 12.89 9.71 -6.71
CA SER A 48 12.61 8.45 -6.01
C SER A 48 12.41 8.70 -4.51
N LEU A 49 11.32 9.40 -4.19
CA LEU A 49 10.91 9.76 -2.84
C LEU A 49 9.51 9.20 -2.58
N SER A 50 9.23 8.80 -1.34
CA SER A 50 8.03 8.03 -1.00
C SER A 50 6.73 8.78 -1.35
N ARG A 51 6.50 9.99 -0.81
CA ARG A 51 5.24 10.72 -1.07
C ARG A 51 4.99 11.00 -2.56
N PRO A 52 5.99 11.50 -3.34
CA PRO A 52 5.84 11.61 -4.78
C PRO A 52 5.47 10.30 -5.47
N LEU A 53 6.10 9.18 -5.09
CA LEU A 53 5.84 7.89 -5.71
C LEU A 53 4.48 7.29 -5.32
N TYR A 54 3.97 7.54 -4.12
CA TYR A 54 2.60 7.15 -3.76
C TYR A 54 1.59 7.80 -4.70
N GLU A 55 1.78 9.09 -4.98
CA GLU A 55 0.92 9.84 -5.88
C GLU A 55 1.01 9.32 -7.32
N VAL A 56 2.22 9.08 -7.82
CA VAL A 56 2.43 8.49 -9.16
C VAL A 56 1.76 7.13 -9.26
N LEU A 57 1.94 6.28 -8.26
CA LEU A 57 1.40 4.92 -8.22
C LEU A 57 -0.13 4.93 -8.26
N LEU A 58 -0.76 5.79 -7.46
CA LEU A 58 -2.20 5.77 -7.26
C LEU A 58 -2.98 6.61 -8.27
N THR A 59 -2.31 7.48 -9.05
CA THR A 59 -2.95 8.33 -10.07
C THR A 59 -2.48 8.05 -11.50
N GLY A 60 -1.33 7.38 -11.66
CA GLY A 60 -0.69 7.18 -12.97
C GLY A 60 -0.14 8.48 -13.59
N THR A 61 -0.05 9.57 -12.81
CA THR A 61 0.39 10.88 -13.30
C THR A 61 1.84 11.16 -12.93
N PRO A 62 2.63 11.77 -13.82
CA PRO A 62 4.03 12.05 -13.51
C PRO A 62 4.17 13.17 -12.48
N VAL A 63 5.22 13.11 -11.64
CA VAL A 63 5.52 14.11 -10.60
C VAL A 63 5.52 15.55 -11.13
N ALA A 64 6.08 15.76 -12.33
CA ALA A 64 6.10 17.08 -12.97
C ALA A 64 4.71 17.66 -13.29
N ARG A 65 3.69 16.80 -13.39
CA ARG A 65 2.29 17.18 -13.64
C ARG A 65 1.50 17.31 -12.35
N ASN A 66 1.57 16.32 -11.46
CA ASN A 66 0.76 16.31 -10.23
C ASN A 66 1.26 17.30 -9.17
N GLY A 67 2.53 17.71 -9.22
CA GLY A 67 3.11 18.72 -8.33
C GLY A 67 3.36 18.25 -6.90
N ILE A 68 3.29 16.95 -6.60
CA ILE A 68 3.80 16.37 -5.34
C ILE A 68 5.27 16.01 -5.56
N THR A 69 6.13 17.03 -5.53
CA THR A 69 7.55 16.90 -5.92
C THR A 69 8.50 16.51 -4.79
N ALA A 70 8.05 16.54 -3.54
CA ALA A 70 8.86 16.22 -2.37
C ALA A 70 8.01 15.74 -1.18
N ASN A 71 8.63 15.00 -0.25
CA ASN A 71 7.96 14.43 0.93
C ASN A 71 7.29 15.47 1.84
N HIS A 72 7.82 16.69 1.93
CA HIS A 72 7.25 17.74 2.79
C HIS A 72 6.03 18.46 2.21
N ILE A 73 5.65 18.18 0.95
CA ILE A 73 4.49 18.80 0.30
C ILE A 73 3.22 18.11 0.81
N ALA A 74 2.61 18.68 1.85
CA ALA A 74 1.41 18.16 2.51
C ALA A 74 0.16 18.89 2.01
N ARG A 75 -0.56 18.26 1.07
CA ARG A 75 -1.84 18.74 0.55
C ARG A 75 -2.61 17.60 -0.12
N LEU A 76 -3.90 17.82 -0.32
CA LEU A 76 -4.70 16.99 -1.21
C LEU A 76 -4.14 17.02 -2.64
N SER A 77 -4.21 15.86 -3.29
CA SER A 77 -3.95 15.72 -4.72
C SER A 77 -4.95 16.56 -5.53
N HIS A 78 -4.51 16.98 -6.72
CA HIS A 78 -5.37 17.62 -7.72
C HIS A 78 -5.80 16.63 -8.82
N GLU A 79 -5.32 15.39 -8.75
CA GLU A 79 -5.56 14.32 -9.72
C GLU A 79 -6.58 13.32 -9.17
N GLN A 80 -7.18 12.53 -10.06
CA GLN A 80 -8.03 11.42 -9.66
C GLN A 80 -7.16 10.18 -9.38
N SER A 81 -7.23 9.68 -8.14
CA SER A 81 -6.62 8.40 -7.78
C SER A 81 -7.55 7.21 -8.06
N VAL A 82 -7.00 5.99 -8.03
CA VAL A 82 -7.79 4.74 -8.13
C VAL A 82 -8.91 4.70 -7.09
N PHE A 83 -8.73 5.31 -5.91
CA PHE A 83 -9.79 5.45 -4.90
C PHE A 83 -10.97 6.30 -5.38
N HIS A 84 -10.70 7.43 -6.05
CA HIS A 84 -11.73 8.28 -6.64
C HIS A 84 -12.50 7.50 -7.70
N ILE A 85 -11.77 6.85 -8.62
CA ILE A 85 -12.35 6.08 -9.72
C ILE A 85 -13.23 4.94 -9.19
N ALA A 86 -12.74 4.17 -8.20
CA ALA A 86 -13.49 3.08 -7.60
C ALA A 86 -14.78 3.58 -6.91
N ARG A 87 -14.68 4.65 -6.12
CA ARG A 87 -15.84 5.25 -5.45
C ARG A 87 -16.87 5.77 -6.46
N GLU A 88 -16.44 6.47 -7.51
CA GLU A 88 -17.32 6.99 -8.57
C GLU A 88 -18.05 5.87 -9.30
N ALA A 89 -17.43 4.68 -9.41
CA ALA A 89 -18.06 3.45 -9.91
C ALA A 89 -18.96 2.74 -8.88
N GLY A 90 -19.19 3.32 -7.70
CA GLY A 90 -19.99 2.74 -6.63
C GLY A 90 -19.29 1.60 -5.87
N LEU A 91 -17.98 1.45 -6.03
CA LEU A 91 -17.19 0.41 -5.36
C LEU A 91 -16.70 0.89 -3.99
N ARG A 92 -16.76 -0.03 -3.02
CA ARG A 92 -16.21 0.16 -1.68
C ARG A 92 -14.68 0.21 -1.67
N THR A 93 -14.10 1.22 -1.03
CA THR A 93 -12.65 1.40 -0.90
C THR A 93 -12.19 1.36 0.56
N ALA A 94 -11.01 0.80 0.79
CA ALA A 94 -10.36 0.83 2.10
C ALA A 94 -8.84 0.99 2.00
N ALA A 95 -8.22 1.58 3.03
CA ALA A 95 -6.77 1.66 3.13
C ALA A 95 -6.26 1.47 4.56
N ALA A 96 -5.27 0.60 4.74
CA ALA A 96 -4.41 0.56 5.92
C ALA A 96 -3.04 1.07 5.49
N ALA A 97 -2.68 2.31 5.83
CA ALA A 97 -1.55 2.97 5.18
C ALA A 97 -0.92 4.06 6.03
N TYR A 98 0.25 4.55 5.60
CA TYR A 98 0.85 5.73 6.20
C TYR A 98 -0.04 6.95 5.97
N HIS A 99 -0.13 7.83 6.97
CA HIS A 99 -1.03 9.00 6.98
C HIS A 99 -0.91 9.90 5.74
N TRP A 100 0.23 9.92 5.06
CA TRP A 100 0.41 10.66 3.81
C TRP A 100 -0.60 10.28 2.73
N VAL A 101 -1.07 9.03 2.72
CA VAL A 101 -2.11 8.56 1.79
C VAL A 101 -3.46 9.21 2.12
N SER A 102 -3.76 9.43 3.40
CA SER A 102 -4.92 10.22 3.84
C SER A 102 -4.76 11.69 3.44
N GLU A 103 -3.57 12.27 3.59
CA GLU A 103 -3.29 13.65 3.18
C GLU A 103 -3.45 13.85 1.67
N LEU A 104 -3.10 12.85 0.87
CA LEU A 104 -3.26 12.92 -0.58
C LEU A 104 -4.73 12.86 -1.01
N TYR A 105 -5.60 12.08 -0.35
CA TYR A 105 -6.93 11.76 -0.90
C TYR A 105 -8.13 12.06 -0.01
N ASN A 106 -7.94 12.29 1.29
CA ASN A 106 -9.05 12.47 2.22
C ASN A 106 -9.00 13.82 2.94
N THR A 107 -7.93 14.12 3.67
CA THR A 107 -7.84 15.35 4.49
C THR A 107 -6.37 15.72 4.71
N ALA A 108 -6.03 16.97 4.38
CA ALA A 108 -4.73 17.56 4.67
C ALA A 108 -4.91 18.95 5.32
N PRO A 109 -4.14 19.29 6.38
CA PRO A 109 -3.16 18.44 7.05
C PRO A 109 -3.82 17.29 7.83
N PHE A 110 -3.09 16.19 8.01
CA PHE A 110 -3.56 15.05 8.81
C PHE A 110 -3.73 15.41 10.29
N ASN A 111 -4.87 15.05 10.87
CA ASN A 111 -5.13 15.14 12.30
C ASN A 111 -5.17 13.74 12.93
N PRO A 112 -4.17 13.34 13.75
CA PRO A 112 -4.12 12.01 14.35
C PRO A 112 -5.34 11.62 15.19
N ILE A 113 -6.07 12.60 15.75
CA ILE A 113 -7.23 12.34 16.61
C ILE A 113 -8.45 11.95 15.78
N THR A 114 -8.67 12.62 14.64
CA THR A 114 -9.89 12.46 13.82
C THR A 114 -9.68 11.60 12.60
N ASP A 115 -8.45 11.54 12.08
CA ASP A 115 -8.18 10.97 10.77
C ASP A 115 -7.52 9.60 10.86
N ARG A 116 -6.98 9.19 12.02
CA ARG A 116 -6.35 7.87 12.22
C ARG A 116 -7.30 6.73 11.88
N HIS A 117 -8.51 6.72 12.43
CA HIS A 117 -9.55 5.76 12.09
C HIS A 117 -10.68 6.52 11.43
N GLN A 118 -10.92 6.24 10.16
CA GLN A 118 -11.89 6.98 9.37
C GLN A 118 -12.90 6.07 8.72
N HIS A 119 -14.18 6.40 8.90
CA HIS A 119 -15.30 5.78 8.21
C HIS A 119 -16.22 6.87 7.67
N ASP A 120 -16.11 7.17 6.38
CA ASP A 120 -16.91 8.19 5.70
C ASP A 120 -17.08 7.80 4.22
N ALA A 121 -18.28 7.33 3.86
CA ALA A 121 -18.59 6.90 2.50
C ALA A 121 -18.51 8.03 1.46
N SER A 122 -18.49 9.30 1.89
CA SER A 122 -18.34 10.46 1.01
C SER A 122 -16.90 10.71 0.56
N LYS A 123 -15.91 10.14 1.25
CA LYS A 123 -14.48 10.32 0.94
C LYS A 123 -13.96 9.28 -0.07
N PRO A 124 -12.91 9.60 -0.86
CA PRO A 124 -12.30 8.66 -1.81
C PRO A 124 -11.84 7.37 -1.15
N ILE A 125 -11.11 7.45 -0.03
CA ILE A 125 -10.87 6.29 0.84
C ILE A 125 -11.97 6.29 1.89
N GLN A 126 -12.94 5.39 1.73
CA GLN A 126 -14.14 5.39 2.58
C GLN A 126 -13.86 4.83 3.97
N HIS A 127 -13.05 3.77 4.05
CA HIS A 127 -12.65 3.13 5.30
C HIS A 127 -11.13 3.13 5.45
N GLY A 128 -10.59 3.87 6.42
CA GLY A 128 -9.16 4.06 6.59
C GLY A 128 -8.68 3.75 8.01
N ILE A 129 -7.52 3.12 8.11
CA ILE A 129 -6.68 3.09 9.31
C ILE A 129 -5.31 3.62 8.93
N PHE A 130 -4.93 4.76 9.48
CA PHE A 130 -3.73 5.49 9.09
C PHE A 130 -2.73 5.63 10.25
N TYR A 131 -1.56 5.02 10.10
CA TYR A 131 -0.45 5.19 11.04
C TYR A 131 0.42 6.40 10.66
N PHE A 132 1.10 6.98 11.65
CA PHE A 132 1.87 8.21 11.48
C PHE A 132 3.27 8.15 12.12
N GLU A 133 3.67 7.00 12.66
CA GLU A 133 5.01 6.73 13.15
C GLU A 133 5.72 5.75 12.20
N ASP A 134 6.95 6.07 11.78
CA ASP A 134 7.68 5.28 10.77
C ASP A 134 7.95 3.84 11.25
N HIS A 135 8.08 3.65 12.57
CA HIS A 135 8.32 2.37 13.21
C HIS A 135 7.02 1.60 13.58
N TYR A 136 5.87 1.97 13.00
CA TYR A 136 4.62 1.26 13.26
C TYR A 136 4.77 -0.22 12.84
N PRO A 137 4.47 -1.19 13.72
CA PRO A 137 4.74 -2.59 13.40
C PRO A 137 3.91 -3.06 12.21
N ASP A 138 4.55 -3.64 11.18
CA ASP A 138 3.82 -4.16 10.02
C ASP A 138 2.82 -5.25 10.44
N SER A 139 3.14 -6.02 11.48
CA SER A 139 2.20 -7.00 12.04
C SER A 139 0.87 -6.39 12.47
N HIS A 140 0.88 -5.16 12.97
CA HIS A 140 -0.34 -4.45 13.35
C HIS A 140 -1.02 -3.88 12.11
N LEU A 141 -0.25 -3.26 11.20
CA LEU A 141 -0.75 -2.75 9.93
C LEU A 141 -1.49 -3.81 9.10
N PHE A 142 -0.94 -5.01 8.94
CA PHE A 142 -1.56 -6.08 8.18
C PHE A 142 -2.84 -6.60 8.85
N ILE A 143 -2.92 -6.57 10.19
CA ILE A 143 -4.14 -6.92 10.92
C ILE A 143 -5.17 -5.78 10.87
N ASP A 144 -4.75 -4.52 10.86
CA ASP A 144 -5.61 -3.36 10.60
C ASP A 144 -6.26 -3.50 9.20
N ALA A 145 -5.48 -3.91 8.19
CA ALA A 145 -5.99 -4.21 6.85
C ALA A 145 -6.99 -5.37 6.85
N GLU A 146 -6.74 -6.44 7.60
CA GLU A 146 -7.68 -7.56 7.73
C GLU A 146 -8.99 -7.18 8.43
N TYR A 147 -8.91 -6.33 9.46
CA TYR A 147 -10.10 -5.75 10.06
C TYR A 147 -10.90 -4.97 9.03
N LEU A 148 -10.28 -4.08 8.25
CA LEU A 148 -10.96 -3.32 7.20
C LEU A 148 -11.59 -4.25 6.15
N ARG A 149 -10.86 -5.29 5.73
CA ARG A 149 -11.32 -6.26 4.73
C ARG A 149 -12.57 -7.00 5.18
N THR A 150 -12.57 -7.49 6.42
CA THR A 150 -13.66 -8.30 6.97
C THR A 150 -14.85 -7.47 7.43
N ALA A 151 -14.64 -6.26 7.97
CA ALA A 151 -15.70 -5.40 8.46
C ALA A 151 -16.46 -4.68 7.32
N PHE A 152 -15.77 -4.32 6.23
CA PHE A 152 -16.34 -3.44 5.20
C PHE A 152 -16.40 -4.07 3.80
N ASP A 153 -15.82 -5.26 3.60
CA ASP A 153 -15.80 -5.97 2.32
C ASP A 153 -15.46 -5.08 1.11
N PRO A 154 -14.30 -4.40 1.12
CA PRO A 154 -13.92 -3.46 0.07
C PRO A 154 -13.64 -4.20 -1.24
N HIS A 155 -13.93 -3.53 -2.37
CA HIS A 155 -13.51 -3.98 -3.69
C HIS A 155 -12.07 -3.56 -3.99
N PHE A 156 -11.61 -2.47 -3.38
CA PHE A 156 -10.22 -2.02 -3.45
C PHE A 156 -9.67 -1.81 -2.04
N LEU A 157 -8.73 -2.65 -1.64
CA LEU A 157 -8.00 -2.54 -0.38
C LEU A 157 -6.54 -2.20 -0.68
N TYR A 158 -6.07 -1.10 -0.12
CA TYR A 158 -4.69 -0.67 -0.24
C TYR A 158 -3.96 -0.83 1.10
N ILE A 159 -2.80 -1.46 1.08
CA ILE A 159 -1.95 -1.72 2.25
C ILE A 159 -0.59 -1.11 1.97
N HIS A 160 -0.09 -0.27 2.87
CA HIS A 160 1.22 0.37 2.72
C HIS A 160 2.07 0.16 3.96
N SER A 161 3.21 -0.52 3.81
CA SER A 161 4.16 -0.91 4.85
C SER A 161 5.42 -0.04 4.81
N MET A 162 5.91 0.43 5.97
CA MET A 162 7.07 1.35 6.06
C MET A 162 8.36 0.70 6.58
N ASN A 163 8.32 -0.40 7.34
CA ASN A 163 9.53 -0.80 8.09
C ASN A 163 10.72 -1.23 7.21
N ILE A 164 10.50 -1.62 5.95
CA ILE A 164 11.59 -1.92 5.02
C ILE A 164 12.38 -0.63 4.73
N ASP A 165 11.69 0.44 4.33
CA ASP A 165 12.27 1.78 4.14
C ASP A 165 12.92 2.32 5.42
N ASP A 166 12.22 2.28 6.55
CA ASP A 166 12.73 2.76 7.84
C ASP A 166 14.03 2.03 8.26
N MET A 167 14.08 0.69 8.11
CA MET A 167 15.31 -0.07 8.35
C MET A 167 16.40 0.25 7.33
N GLY A 168 16.03 0.50 6.08
CA GLY A 168 16.93 0.95 5.02
C GLY A 168 17.58 2.30 5.35
N HIS A 169 16.81 3.25 5.88
CA HIS A 169 17.30 4.55 6.32
C HIS A 169 18.19 4.46 7.57
N LYS A 170 17.81 3.66 8.56
CA LYS A 170 18.54 3.53 9.84
C LYS A 170 19.83 2.72 9.73
N HIS A 171 19.85 1.70 8.87
CA HIS A 171 20.92 0.71 8.85
C HIS A 171 21.55 0.49 7.47
N GLY A 172 20.96 1.03 6.41
CA GLY A 172 21.37 0.83 5.02
C GLY A 172 20.64 -0.34 4.36
N GLY A 173 20.39 -0.23 3.05
CA GLY A 173 19.65 -1.21 2.24
C GLY A 173 20.37 -2.53 1.94
N GLU A 174 21.52 -2.77 2.57
CA GLU A 174 22.26 -4.05 2.53
C GLU A 174 22.48 -4.64 3.94
N SER A 175 21.86 -4.03 4.96
CA SER A 175 22.00 -4.45 6.35
C SER A 175 21.19 -5.70 6.68
N LYS A 176 21.55 -6.36 7.79
CA LYS A 176 20.77 -7.50 8.31
C LYS A 176 19.41 -7.09 8.85
N GLN A 177 19.28 -5.84 9.29
CA GLN A 177 18.02 -5.25 9.74
C GLN A 177 17.07 -5.07 8.56
N TYR A 178 17.56 -4.53 7.44
CA TYR A 178 16.80 -4.43 6.20
C TYR A 178 16.44 -5.82 5.64
N GLU A 179 17.37 -6.78 5.60
CA GLU A 179 17.04 -8.17 5.22
C GLU A 179 15.94 -8.75 6.13
N GLY A 180 16.06 -8.53 7.44
CA GLY A 180 15.12 -9.01 8.45
C GLY A 180 13.70 -8.45 8.27
N SER A 181 13.56 -7.16 7.93
CA SER A 181 12.24 -6.56 7.67
C SER A 181 11.59 -7.14 6.41
N VAL A 182 12.36 -7.38 5.34
CA VAL A 182 11.83 -8.03 4.12
C VAL A 182 11.34 -9.45 4.43
N ARG A 183 12.10 -10.23 5.21
CA ARG A 183 11.70 -11.59 5.62
C ARG A 183 10.47 -11.60 6.53
N ALA A 184 10.34 -10.62 7.40
CA ALA A 184 9.17 -10.49 8.27
C ALA A 184 7.90 -10.27 7.45
N ILE A 185 7.96 -9.40 6.43
CA ILE A 185 6.87 -9.17 5.48
C ILE A 185 6.51 -10.45 4.72
N ASP A 186 7.49 -11.19 4.22
CA ASP A 186 7.25 -12.45 3.52
C ASP A 186 6.43 -13.44 4.36
N GLY A 187 6.75 -13.56 5.66
CA GLY A 187 5.98 -14.40 6.59
C GLY A 187 4.53 -13.93 6.76
N MET A 188 4.28 -12.63 6.77
CA MET A 188 2.92 -12.07 6.82
C MET A 188 2.16 -12.35 5.52
N LEU A 189 2.80 -12.12 4.36
CA LEU A 189 2.23 -12.41 3.06
C LEU A 189 1.94 -13.91 2.87
N ALA A 190 2.80 -14.79 3.37
CA ALA A 190 2.59 -16.23 3.37
C ALA A 190 1.31 -16.66 4.10
N THR A 191 0.90 -15.89 5.11
CA THR A 191 -0.34 -16.13 5.85
C THR A 191 -1.55 -15.55 5.11
N LEU A 192 -1.42 -14.34 4.58
CA LEU A 192 -2.56 -13.54 4.12
C LEU A 192 -2.88 -13.70 2.64
N VAL A 193 -1.88 -13.87 1.76
CA VAL A 193 -2.11 -13.99 0.32
C VAL A 193 -2.98 -15.21 -0.03
N PRO A 194 -2.75 -16.42 0.52
CA PRO A 194 -3.65 -17.55 0.30
C PRO A 194 -5.08 -17.28 0.77
N LEU A 195 -5.21 -16.63 1.93
CA LEU A 195 -6.50 -16.27 2.49
C LEU A 195 -7.26 -15.31 1.55
N TRP A 196 -6.63 -14.25 1.09
CA TRP A 196 -7.22 -13.28 0.15
C TRP A 196 -7.65 -13.93 -1.15
N ARG A 197 -6.79 -14.75 -1.76
CA ARG A 197 -7.09 -15.47 -3.00
C ARG A 197 -8.26 -16.43 -2.81
N SER A 198 -8.32 -17.16 -1.68
CA SER A 198 -9.44 -18.07 -1.37
C SER A 198 -10.79 -17.35 -1.25
N GLN A 199 -10.77 -16.04 -0.96
CA GLN A 199 -11.95 -15.19 -0.83
C GLN A 199 -12.23 -14.37 -2.10
N GLY A 200 -11.56 -14.69 -3.21
CA GLY A 200 -11.80 -14.08 -4.52
C GLY A 200 -11.14 -12.72 -4.74
N TYR A 201 -10.15 -12.35 -3.92
CA TYR A 201 -9.35 -11.16 -4.16
C TYR A 201 -8.20 -11.48 -5.12
N HIS A 202 -8.02 -10.61 -6.12
CA HIS A 202 -6.74 -10.45 -6.80
C HIS A 202 -5.76 -9.72 -5.88
N VAL A 203 -4.48 -10.04 -5.99
CA VAL A 203 -3.43 -9.42 -5.17
C VAL A 203 -2.34 -8.89 -6.09
N ILE A 204 -1.99 -7.62 -5.94
CA ILE A 204 -0.84 -6.98 -6.60
C ILE A 204 0.10 -6.46 -5.50
N GLY A 205 1.38 -6.83 -5.60
CA GLY A 205 2.44 -6.28 -4.76
C GLY A 205 3.31 -5.31 -5.56
N TYR A 206 3.61 -4.14 -5.00
CA TYR A 206 4.61 -3.21 -5.52
C TYR A 206 5.89 -3.32 -4.67
N ILE A 207 6.98 -3.59 -5.37
CA ILE A 207 8.35 -3.86 -4.86
C ILE A 207 9.36 -2.89 -5.46
#